data_AF-A0A451AJX5-F1
#
_entry.id   AF-A0A451AJX5-F1
#
_cell.length_a   1.000
_cell.length_b   1.000
_cell.length_c   1.000
_cell.angle_alpha   90.00
_cell.angle_beta   90.00
_cell.angle_gamma   90.00
#
_symmetry.space_group_name_H-M   'P 1'
#
loop_
_entity.id
_entity.type
_entity.pdbx_description
1 polymer ?
#
loop_
_entity_poly.entity_id
_entity_poly.type
_entity_poly.pdbx_seq_one_letter_code
_entity_poly.pdbx_strand_id
1 'polypeptide(L)'
;RPEKELQGVLRWLRRRLDVVRSCLIRLKGLFADRFADCAVTILAFSACLGVFPVLPKLREIAAPYLRYLPAPIGFPPRYPNGGGANPENQHKVGTDPPSRHP
;
A
#
# COMPACT_ATOMS: atom_id res chain seq x y z
N ARG A 1 4.94 17.54 20.63
CA ARG A 1 5.01 18.66 19.65
C ARG A 1 4.02 18.33 18.53
N PRO A 2 2.76 18.79 18.63
CA PRO A 2 1.63 18.27 17.87
C PRO A 2 1.73 18.46 16.34
N GLU A 3 2.40 19.53 15.89
CA GLU A 3 2.65 19.81 14.46
C GLU A 3 3.36 18.66 13.73
N LYS A 4 4.35 18.04 14.37
CA LYS A 4 5.13 16.94 13.77
C LYS A 4 4.28 15.67 13.63
N GLU A 5 3.37 15.44 14.57
CA GLU A 5 2.43 14.32 14.55
C GLU A 5 1.40 14.50 13.42
N LEU A 6 0.85 15.71 13.24
CA LEU A 6 -0.08 16.03 12.15
C LEU A 6 0.56 15.84 10.77
N GLN A 7 1.76 16.37 10.55
CA GLN A 7 2.48 16.19 9.28
C GLN A 7 2.79 14.70 9.00
N GLY A 8 3.11 13.94 10.06
CA GLY A 8 3.30 12.48 9.98
C GLY A 8 2.03 11.76 9.52
N VAL A 9 0.88 12.08 10.11
CA VAL A 9 -0.43 11.49 9.77
C VAL A 9 -0.84 11.83 8.33
N LEU A 10 -0.72 13.09 7.92
CA LEU A 10 -1.07 13.51 6.57
C LEU A 10 -0.18 12.84 5.51
N ARG A 11 1.10 12.65 5.80
CA ARG A 11 2.02 11.91 4.91
C ARG A 11 1.65 10.44 4.82
N TRP A 12 1.31 9.81 5.95
CA TRP A 12 0.84 8.43 5.97
C TRP A 12 -0.46 8.26 5.17
N LEU A 13 -1.42 9.16 5.34
CA LEU A 13 -2.69 9.15 4.62
C LEU A 13 -2.48 9.31 3.11
N ARG A 14 -1.67 10.30 2.69
CA ARG A 14 -1.32 10.51 1.28
C ARG A 14 -0.72 9.24 0.66
N ARG A 15 0.27 8.63 1.32
CA ARG A 15 0.87 7.36 0.86
C ARG A 15 -0.17 6.25 0.72
N ARG A 16 -1.11 6.14 1.66
CA ARG A 16 -2.20 5.15 1.57
C ARG A 16 -3.13 5.42 0.39
N LEU A 17 -3.50 6.68 0.17
CA LEU A 17 -4.36 7.08 -0.95
C LEU A 17 -3.68 6.88 -2.31
N ASP A 18 -2.39 7.23 -2.44
CA ASP A 18 -1.63 7.05 -3.68
C ASP A 18 -1.55 5.59 -4.10
N VAL A 19 -1.39 4.70 -3.12
CA VAL A 19 -1.38 3.25 -3.33
C VAL A 19 -2.74 2.73 -3.80
N VAL A 20 -3.84 3.16 -3.18
CA VAL A 20 -5.19 2.79 -3.62
C VAL A 20 -5.45 3.30 -5.03
N ARG A 21 -5.13 4.57 -5.32
CA ARG A 21 -5.29 5.17 -6.64
C ARG A 21 -4.51 4.40 -7.70
N SER A 22 -3.27 4.05 -7.41
CA SER A 22 -2.42 3.24 -8.29
C SER A 22 -2.99 1.84 -8.57
N CYS A 23 -3.71 1.24 -7.61
CA CYS A 23 -4.44 -0.01 -7.86
C CYS A 23 -5.61 0.21 -8.82
N LEU A 24 -6.41 1.25 -8.60
CA LEU A 24 -7.57 1.56 -9.44
C LEU A 24 -7.16 1.88 -10.89
N ILE A 25 -6.04 2.58 -11.11
CA ILE A 25 -5.50 2.83 -12.45
C ILE A 25 -5.16 1.51 -13.16
N ARG A 26 -4.45 0.60 -12.47
CA ARG A 26 -4.10 -0.71 -13.05
C ARG A 26 -5.33 -1.54 -13.38
N LEU A 27 -6.32 -1.56 -12.48
CA LEU A 27 -7.58 -2.28 -12.71
C LEU A 27 -8.36 -1.70 -13.89
N LYS A 28 -8.41 -0.38 -14.01
CA LYS A 28 -9.03 0.29 -15.15
C LYS A 28 -8.37 -0.11 -16.47
N GLY A 29 -7.04 -0.16 -16.52
CA GLY A 29 -6.31 -0.59 -17.72
C GLY A 29 -6.45 -2.09 -18.02
N LEU A 30 -6.46 -2.92 -16.98
CA LEU A 30 -6.55 -4.38 -17.10
C LEU A 30 -7.93 -4.88 -17.54
N PHE A 31 -8.98 -4.16 -17.14
CA PHE A 31 -10.38 -4.46 -17.47
C PHE A 31 -11.01 -3.26 -18.19
N ALA A 32 -10.35 -2.78 -19.25
CA ALA A 32 -10.78 -1.60 -20.00
C ALA A 32 -12.23 -1.75 -20.52
N ASP A 33 -12.61 -2.93 -20.99
CA ASP A 33 -13.97 -3.23 -21.47
C ASP A 33 -15.06 -2.97 -20.41
N ARG A 34 -14.69 -3.02 -19.12
CA ARG A 34 -15.61 -2.83 -17.99
C ARG A 34 -15.49 -1.45 -17.36
N PHE A 35 -14.32 -0.83 -17.39
CA PHE A 35 -14.01 0.38 -16.62
C PHE A 35 -13.52 1.58 -17.45
N ALA A 36 -13.59 1.54 -18.79
CA ALA A 36 -13.14 2.62 -19.68
C ALA A 36 -13.65 4.01 -19.26
N ASP A 37 -14.94 4.13 -18.97
CA ASP A 37 -15.58 5.39 -18.56
C ASP A 37 -15.64 5.60 -17.05
N CYS A 38 -15.09 4.67 -16.26
CA CYS A 38 -15.07 4.76 -14.81
C CYS A 38 -13.97 5.73 -14.34
N ALA A 39 -14.33 6.72 -13.51
CA ALA A 39 -13.33 7.58 -12.88
C ALA A 39 -12.46 6.77 -11.89
N VAL A 40 -11.21 7.21 -11.67
CA VAL A 40 -10.26 6.53 -10.77
C VAL A 40 -10.53 6.90 -9.31
N THR A 41 -11.72 6.55 -8.82
CA THR A 41 -12.17 6.78 -7.43
C THR A 41 -12.91 5.55 -6.89
N ILE A 42 -12.86 5.33 -5.58
CA ILE A 42 -13.58 4.21 -4.93
C ILE A 42 -15.09 4.28 -5.23
N LEU A 43 -15.66 5.50 -5.18
CA LEU A 43 -17.08 5.71 -5.41
C LEU A 43 -17.49 5.40 -6.86
N ALA A 44 -16.70 5.79 -7.85
CA ALA A 44 -17.01 5.50 -9.25
C ALA A 44 -16.94 4.00 -9.55
N PHE A 45 -15.95 3.29 -8.99
CA PHE A 45 -15.89 1.84 -9.09
C PHE A 45 -17.05 1.16 -8.34
N SER A 46 -17.43 1.68 -7.18
CA SER A 46 -18.57 1.18 -6.40
C SER A 46 -19.88 1.35 -7.17
N ALA A 47 -20.12 2.52 -7.77
CA ALA A 47 -21.27 2.79 -8.61
C ALA A 47 -21.29 1.90 -9.87
N CYS A 48 -20.14 1.76 -10.54
CA CYS A 48 -20.00 0.90 -11.73
C CYS A 48 -20.30 -0.58 -11.43
N LEU A 49 -19.93 -1.06 -10.23
CA LEU A 49 -20.15 -2.44 -9.83
C LEU A 49 -21.45 -2.67 -9.03
N GLY A 50 -22.11 -1.60 -8.58
CA GLY A 50 -23.30 -1.67 -7.72
C GLY A 50 -23.03 -2.27 -6.32
N VAL A 51 -21.80 -2.18 -5.79
CA VAL A 51 -21.41 -2.84 -4.54
C VAL A 51 -20.66 -1.93 -3.57
N PHE A 52 -20.85 -2.14 -2.28
CA PHE A 52 -20.06 -1.57 -1.20
C PHE A 52 -19.89 -2.61 -0.08
N PRO A 53 -18.66 -2.89 0.40
CA PRO A 53 -17.38 -2.28 0.04
C PRO A 53 -16.80 -2.80 -1.29
N VAL A 54 -16.22 -1.91 -2.10
CA VAL A 54 -15.76 -2.23 -3.46
C VAL A 54 -14.39 -2.92 -3.51
N LEU A 55 -13.49 -2.66 -2.56
CA LEU A 55 -12.10 -3.16 -2.60
C LEU A 55 -12.01 -4.71 -2.56
N PRO A 56 -12.77 -5.43 -1.70
CA PRO A 56 -12.80 -6.89 -1.73
C PRO A 56 -13.32 -7.42 -3.07
N LYS A 57 -14.36 -6.79 -3.64
CA LYS A 57 -14.90 -7.19 -4.94
C LYS A 57 -13.88 -7.00 -6.07
N LEU A 58 -13.15 -5.88 -6.06
CA LEU A 58 -12.07 -5.66 -7.02
C LEU A 58 -10.95 -6.69 -6.88
N ARG A 59 -10.64 -7.11 -5.65
CA ARG A 59 -9.68 -8.19 -5.39
C ARG A 59 -10.16 -9.53 -5.99
N GLU A 60 -11.43 -9.88 -5.84
CA GLU A 60 -12.01 -11.08 -6.47
C GLU A 60 -11.94 -11.02 -8.00
N ILE A 61 -12.36 -9.90 -8.60
CA ILE A 61 -12.32 -9.70 -10.06
C ILE A 61 -10.88 -9.81 -10.57
N ALA A 62 -9.93 -9.26 -9.81
CA ALA A 62 -8.52 -9.29 -10.15
C ALA A 62 -7.77 -10.54 -9.68
N ALA A 63 -8.47 -11.61 -9.24
CA ALA A 63 -7.87 -12.83 -8.72
C ALA A 63 -6.74 -13.40 -9.60
N PRO A 64 -6.87 -13.45 -10.96
CA PRO A 64 -5.80 -13.95 -11.82
C PRO A 64 -4.53 -13.07 -11.82
N TYR A 65 -4.65 -11.81 -11.41
CA TYR A 65 -3.64 -10.77 -11.56
C TYR A 65 -3.10 -10.23 -10.22
N LEU A 66 -3.50 -10.81 -9.08
CA LEU A 66 -3.11 -10.32 -7.75
C LEU A 66 -1.60 -10.22 -7.54
N ARG A 67 -0.84 -11.10 -8.18
CA ARG A 67 0.64 -11.12 -8.18
C ARG A 67 1.28 -9.88 -8.82
N TYR A 68 0.55 -9.16 -9.68
CA TYR A 68 1.02 -7.96 -10.38
C TYR A 68 0.45 -6.66 -9.79
N LEU A 69 -0.48 -6.75 -8.84
CA LEU A 69 -1.10 -5.61 -8.19
C LEU A 69 -0.41 -5.33 -6.86
N PRO A 70 -0.20 -4.05 -6.49
CA PRO A 70 0.26 -3.73 -5.15
C PRO A 70 -0.88 -3.96 -4.13
N ALA A 71 -0.52 -4.16 -2.86
CA ALA A 71 -1.45 -3.99 -1.75
C ALA A 71 -2.13 -2.60 -1.85
N PRO A 72 -3.39 -2.42 -1.45
CA PRO A 72 -4.24 -3.38 -0.72
C PRO A 72 -4.95 -4.41 -1.60
N ILE A 73 -4.97 -4.25 -2.93
CA ILE A 73 -5.73 -5.17 -3.81
C ILE A 73 -4.94 -6.44 -4.09
N GLY A 74 -3.66 -6.34 -4.42
CA GLY A 74 -2.77 -7.49 -4.61
C GLY A 74 -2.03 -7.86 -3.32
N PHE A 75 -0.72 -8.02 -3.41
CA PHE A 75 0.11 -8.39 -2.26
C PHE A 75 1.12 -7.28 -1.92
N PRO A 76 1.48 -7.11 -0.63
CA PRO A 76 2.59 -6.23 -0.29
C PRO A 76 3.87 -6.78 -0.94
N PRO A 77 4.80 -5.90 -1.36
CA PRO A 77 6.09 -6.36 -1.85
C PRO A 77 6.77 -7.19 -0.76
N ARG A 78 7.36 -8.34 -1.15
CA ARG A 78 8.01 -9.28 -0.22
C ARG A 78 9.12 -8.63 0.59
N TYR A 79 9.75 -7.62 0.02
CA TYR A 79 10.60 -6.68 0.72
C TYR A 79 9.85 -5.36 0.78
N PRO A 80 9.47 -4.86 1.97
CA PRO A 80 9.03 -3.49 2.06
C PRO A 80 10.15 -2.65 1.47
N ASN A 81 9.89 -1.87 0.42
CA ASN A 81 10.80 -0.81 0.03
C ASN A 81 11.07 -0.03 1.30
N GLY A 82 12.27 -0.21 1.84
CA GLY A 82 12.61 0.16 3.19
C GLY A 82 12.14 1.58 3.39
N GLY A 83 11.30 1.80 4.41
CA GLY A 83 11.45 3.06 5.13
C GLY A 83 12.92 3.06 5.50
N GLY A 84 13.72 3.82 4.75
CA GLY A 84 15.17 3.74 4.79
C GLY A 84 15.58 3.76 6.25
N ALA A 85 15.93 2.58 6.76
CA ALA A 85 16.69 2.53 7.98
C ALA A 85 17.99 3.14 7.52
N ASN A 86 18.11 4.44 7.77
CA ASN A 86 19.30 5.16 7.41
C ASN A 86 20.43 4.40 8.11
N PRO A 87 21.37 3.77 7.40
CA PRO A 87 22.39 2.96 8.07
C PRO A 87 23.19 3.80 9.08
N GLU A 88 23.24 5.11 8.87
CA GLU A 88 23.80 6.12 9.78
C GLU A 88 22.96 6.38 11.06
N ASN A 89 21.69 5.98 11.11
CA ASN A 89 20.83 6.02 12.32
C ASN A 89 20.56 4.62 12.92
N GLN A 90 21.12 3.55 12.35
CA GLN A 90 21.08 2.24 12.99
C GLN A 90 22.10 2.24 14.13
N HIS A 91 21.60 2.26 15.37
CA HIS A 91 22.46 1.99 16.52
C HIS A 91 23.13 0.64 16.32
N LYS A 92 24.46 0.65 16.27
CA LYS A 92 25.28 -0.56 16.23
C LYS A 92 24.86 -1.42 17.42
N VAL A 93 24.26 -2.59 17.16
CA VAL A 93 24.03 -3.60 18.21
C VAL A 93 25.42 -3.92 18.76
N GLY A 94 25.69 -3.45 19.97
CA GLY A 94 26.91 -3.78 20.69
C GLY A 94 26.92 -5.28 20.92
N THR A 95 28.02 -5.93 20.57
CA THR A 95 28.28 -7.31 20.98
C THR A 95 28.20 -7.37 22.50
N ASP A 96 27.36 -8.27 23.03
CA ASP A 96 27.31 -8.56 24.46
C ASP A 96 28.72 -8.94 24.92
N PRO A 97 29.35 -8.21 25.86
CA PRO A 97 30.73 -8.48 26.24
C PRO A 97 30.82 -9.89 26.86
N PRO A 98 31.86 -10.68 26.51
CA PRO A 98 32.00 -12.01 27.07
C PRO A 98 32.19 -11.94 28.60
N SER A 99 31.45 -12.78 29.31
CA SER A 99 31.57 -12.97 30.75
C SER A 99 33.02 -13.33 31.12
N ARG A 100 33.74 -12.40 31.77
CA ARG A 100 35.00 -12.76 32.44
C ARG A 100 34.66 -13.60 33.67
N HIS A 101 34.83 -14.91 33.58
CA HIS A 101 34.92 -15.78 34.75
C HIS A 101 36.35 -15.75 35.31
N PRO A 102 36.55 -15.45 36.60
CA PRO A 102 37.70 -15.95 37.36
C PRO A 102 37.52 -17.43 37.76
#